data_AF-A0A4Y9XT58-F1
#
_entry.id   AF-A0A4Y9XT58-F1
#
_cell.length_a   1.000
_cell.length_b   1.000
_cell.length_c   1.000
_cell.angle_alpha   90.00
_cell.angle_beta   90.00
_cell.angle_gamma   90.00
#
_symmetry.space_group_name_H-M   'P 1'
#
loop_
_entity.id
_entity.type
_entity.pdbx_description
1 polymer ?
#
loop_
_entity_poly.entity_id
_entity_poly.type
_entity_poly.pdbx_seq_one_letter_code
_entity_poly.pdbx_strand_id
1 'polypeptide(L)'
;MLTSTFSHSSFIHLLFNMMAMLGFGTSATLYLAKQQQEDPSNLRESTTKWHFLSFFISAGLFSSLVSHVASARFKYPQLIARLANPTKSTASTASTVEGAAAVRSTSTLTGREALASIKPSLGASGAIYAAVTLTAMAFPEVHISLIFPPTPPIPIQYGVFGLMGMDVLGVIRGWRLFDHHAHLGGAMFGLWYYAYGPRVWESFREMTLGGLPPSLRKA
;
A
#
# COMPACT_ATOMS: atom_id res chain seq x y z
N MET A 1 11.93 -8.94 -2.27
CA MET A 1 11.18 -7.71 -1.92
C MET A 1 11.25 -6.67 -3.04
N LEU A 2 12.42 -6.43 -3.64
CA LEU A 2 12.52 -5.48 -4.76
C LEU A 2 11.75 -5.92 -6.01
N THR A 3 11.97 -7.16 -6.47
CA THR A 3 11.30 -7.70 -7.67
C THR A 3 9.78 -7.86 -7.48
N SER A 4 9.32 -8.07 -6.24
CA SER A 4 7.89 -8.13 -5.91
C SER A 4 7.19 -6.77 -6.02
N THR A 5 7.93 -5.66 -6.03
CA THR A 5 7.35 -4.32 -6.30
C THR A 5 6.87 -4.17 -7.74
N PHE A 6 7.33 -5.05 -8.65
CA PHE A 6 6.95 -5.04 -10.07
C PHE A 6 6.15 -6.29 -10.49
N SER A 7 5.89 -7.20 -9.54
CA SER A 7 5.18 -8.46 -9.81
C SER A 7 3.66 -8.31 -9.66
N HIS A 8 2.92 -9.08 -10.46
CA HIS A 8 1.45 -9.09 -10.48
C HIS A 8 0.92 -10.53 -10.48
N SER A 9 -0.17 -10.76 -9.76
CA SER A 9 -0.73 -12.11 -9.54
C SER A 9 -1.82 -12.48 -10.56
N SER A 10 -2.45 -11.47 -11.17
CA SER A 10 -3.43 -11.65 -12.24
C SER A 10 -3.45 -10.44 -13.16
N PHE A 11 -4.00 -10.63 -14.36
CA PHE A 11 -4.19 -9.55 -15.33
C PHE A 11 -5.10 -8.44 -14.80
N ILE A 12 -6.20 -8.80 -14.12
CA ILE A 12 -7.11 -7.80 -13.53
C ILE A 12 -6.42 -7.01 -12.41
N HIS A 13 -5.60 -7.66 -11.57
CA HIS A 13 -4.79 -6.95 -10.57
C HIS A 13 -3.80 -5.98 -11.22
N LEU A 14 -3.14 -6.41 -12.30
CA LEU A 14 -2.26 -5.53 -13.09
C LEU A 14 -3.03 -4.34 -13.66
N LEU A 15 -4.20 -4.56 -14.26
CA LEU A 15 -5.02 -3.51 -14.86
C LEU A 15 -5.42 -2.44 -13.83
N PHE A 16 -5.94 -2.86 -12.67
CA PHE A 16 -6.29 -1.92 -11.60
C PHE A 16 -5.08 -1.18 -11.05
N ASN A 17 -3.96 -1.89 -10.86
CA ASN A 17 -2.71 -1.25 -10.43
C ASN A 17 -2.25 -0.19 -11.44
N MET A 18 -2.25 -0.51 -12.73
CA MET A 18 -1.82 0.44 -13.77
C MET A 18 -2.77 1.63 -13.90
N MET A 19 -4.09 1.42 -13.80
CA MET A 19 -5.07 2.50 -13.82
C MET A 19 -4.87 3.46 -12.64
N ALA A 20 -4.68 2.91 -11.42
CA ALA A 20 -4.41 3.71 -10.23
C ALA A 20 -3.05 4.42 -10.33
N MET A 21 -2.00 3.74 -10.80
CA MET A 21 -0.68 4.35 -10.98
C MET A 21 -0.74 5.49 -12.00
N LEU A 22 -1.45 5.32 -13.12
CA LEU A 22 -1.55 6.35 -14.15
C LEU A 22 -2.23 7.64 -13.62
N GLY A 23 -3.29 7.51 -12.81
CA GLY A 23 -3.96 8.65 -12.19
C GLY A 23 -3.16 9.26 -11.02
N PHE A 24 -2.91 8.46 -9.98
CA PHE A 24 -2.32 8.94 -8.73
C PHE A 24 -0.80 9.11 -8.82
N GLY A 25 -0.10 8.33 -9.64
CA GLY A 25 1.34 8.50 -9.88
C GLY A 25 1.67 9.80 -10.62
N THR A 26 0.83 10.19 -11.58
CA THR A 26 0.94 11.50 -12.24
C THR A 26 0.73 12.63 -11.23
N SER A 27 -0.31 12.54 -10.41
CA SER A 27 -0.61 13.55 -9.38
C SER A 27 0.50 13.64 -8.32
N ALA A 28 1.01 12.50 -7.85
CA ALA A 28 2.16 12.45 -6.96
C ALA A 28 3.41 13.09 -7.60
N THR A 29 3.69 12.82 -8.87
CA THR A 29 4.81 13.44 -9.59
C THR A 29 4.65 14.97 -9.69
N LEU A 30 3.42 15.46 -9.93
CA LEU A 30 3.13 16.89 -9.94
C LEU A 30 3.39 17.54 -8.58
N TYR A 31 2.98 16.88 -7.49
CA TYR A 31 3.30 17.34 -6.13
C TYR A 31 4.82 17.44 -5.91
N LEU A 32 5.57 16.39 -6.24
CA LEU A 32 7.02 16.37 -6.07
C LEU A 32 7.72 17.45 -6.90
N ALA A 33 7.26 17.68 -8.13
CA ALA A 33 7.78 18.74 -8.99
C ALA A 33 7.51 20.13 -8.41
N LYS A 34 6.32 20.34 -7.83
CA LYS A 34 5.99 21.60 -7.13
C LYS A 34 6.87 21.82 -5.91
N GLN A 35 7.03 20.80 -5.06
CA GLN A 35 7.87 20.89 -3.85
C GLN A 35 9.32 21.24 -4.18
N GLN A 36 9.82 20.76 -5.31
CA GLN A 36 11.16 21.13 -5.75
C GLN A 36 11.30 22.61 -6.12
N GLN A 37 10.25 23.24 -6.69
CA GLN A 37 10.31 24.66 -7.03
C GLN A 37 10.31 25.57 -5.80
N GLU A 38 9.77 25.07 -4.69
CA GLU A 38 9.69 25.75 -3.40
C GLU A 38 10.94 25.48 -2.54
N ASP A 39 11.90 24.70 -3.04
CA ASP A 39 13.04 24.25 -2.24
C ASP A 39 14.15 25.33 -2.10
N PRO A 40 14.64 25.58 -0.88
CA PRO A 40 15.63 26.62 -0.61
C PRO A 40 17.05 26.30 -1.12
N SER A 41 17.40 25.02 -1.37
CA SER A 41 18.72 24.65 -1.88
C SER A 41 18.96 25.19 -3.29
N ASN A 42 17.86 25.45 -4.03
CA ASN A 42 17.83 25.84 -5.43
C ASN A 42 18.59 24.85 -6.36
N LEU A 43 18.82 23.61 -5.92
CA LEU A 43 19.31 22.54 -6.78
C LEU A 43 18.15 22.10 -7.69
N ARG A 44 18.02 22.72 -8.86
CA ARG A 44 16.97 22.34 -9.83
C ARG A 44 17.32 21.03 -10.54
N GLU A 45 16.39 20.08 -10.57
CA GLU A 45 16.50 18.87 -11.38
C GLU A 45 15.79 19.09 -12.72
N SER A 46 16.34 18.51 -13.79
CA SER A 46 15.72 18.60 -15.12
C SER A 46 14.49 17.69 -15.27
N THR A 47 14.34 16.69 -14.39
CA THR A 47 13.22 15.75 -14.43
C THR A 47 12.91 15.11 -13.07
N THR A 48 11.64 15.18 -12.65
CA THR A 48 11.13 14.59 -11.40
C THR A 48 10.97 13.06 -11.47
N LYS A 49 11.25 12.43 -12.63
CA LYS A 49 11.10 10.98 -12.82
C LYS A 49 11.92 10.17 -11.82
N TRP A 50 13.13 10.60 -11.49
CA TRP A 50 14.01 9.89 -10.56
C TRP A 50 13.58 10.04 -9.11
N HIS A 51 13.06 11.21 -8.74
CA HIS A 51 12.44 11.44 -7.44
C HIS A 51 11.22 10.52 -7.25
N PHE A 52 10.32 10.47 -8.24
CA PHE A 52 9.17 9.58 -8.19
C PHE A 52 9.56 8.09 -8.18
N LEU A 53 10.57 7.69 -8.97
CA LEU A 53 11.05 6.30 -8.97
C LEU A 53 11.63 5.90 -7.60
N SER A 54 12.42 6.78 -6.99
CA SER A 54 12.97 6.60 -5.64
C SER A 54 11.85 6.44 -4.61
N PHE A 55 10.86 7.33 -4.66
CA PHE A 55 9.65 7.25 -3.85
C PHE A 55 8.95 5.90 -4.04
N PHE A 56 8.70 5.48 -5.29
CA PHE A 56 7.94 4.27 -5.62
C PHE A 56 8.65 3.00 -5.13
N ILE A 57 9.96 2.89 -5.36
CA ILE A 57 10.76 1.74 -4.91
C ILE A 57 10.81 1.70 -3.38
N SER A 58 11.07 2.83 -2.73
CA SER A 58 11.14 2.92 -1.26
C SER A 58 9.81 2.56 -0.61
N ALA A 59 8.70 3.08 -1.14
CA ALA A 59 7.36 2.77 -0.69
C ALA A 59 7.03 1.28 -0.84
N GLY A 60 7.33 0.69 -2.01
CA GLY A 60 7.08 -0.73 -2.27
C GLY A 60 7.90 -1.66 -1.36
N LEU A 61 9.17 -1.32 -1.13
CA LEU A 61 10.04 -2.05 -0.20
C LEU A 61 9.53 -1.95 1.24
N PHE A 62 9.21 -0.75 1.70
CA PHE A 62 8.69 -0.52 3.05
C PHE A 62 7.36 -1.26 3.27
N SER A 63 6.41 -1.12 2.34
CA SER A 63 5.14 -1.83 2.36
C SER A 63 5.32 -3.35 2.41
N SER A 64 6.20 -3.90 1.56
CA SER A 64 6.48 -5.33 1.55
C SER A 64 7.11 -5.77 2.87
N LEU A 65 7.99 -4.95 3.47
CA LEU A 65 8.58 -5.22 4.78
C LEU A 65 7.52 -5.31 5.88
N VAL A 66 6.59 -4.36 5.93
CA VAL A 66 5.48 -4.37 6.88
C VAL A 66 4.64 -5.64 6.74
N SER A 67 4.27 -6.02 5.51
CA SER A 67 3.52 -7.26 5.27
C SER A 67 4.31 -8.52 5.66
N HIS A 68 5.61 -8.54 5.39
CA HIS A 68 6.46 -9.68 5.77
C HIS A 68 6.58 -9.82 7.29
N VAL A 69 6.84 -8.71 8.00
CA VAL A 69 6.91 -8.69 9.47
C VAL A 69 5.58 -9.12 10.07
N ALA A 70 4.46 -8.57 9.57
CA ALA A 70 3.14 -8.94 10.05
C ALA A 70 2.82 -10.43 9.81
N SER A 71 3.19 -10.94 8.65
CA SER A 71 3.00 -12.36 8.33
C SER A 71 3.86 -13.24 9.24
N ALA A 72 5.13 -12.89 9.46
CA ALA A 72 6.04 -13.62 10.34
C ALA A 72 5.62 -13.58 11.82
N ARG A 73 5.13 -12.45 12.31
CA ARG A 73 4.81 -12.25 13.73
C ARG A 73 3.39 -12.66 14.13
N PHE A 74 2.42 -12.47 13.25
CA PHE A 74 1.02 -12.72 13.58
C PHE A 74 0.45 -13.93 12.86
N LYS A 75 0.65 -14.04 11.53
CA LYS A 75 0.01 -15.09 10.73
C LYS A 75 0.67 -16.46 10.92
N TYR A 76 2.00 -16.51 10.92
CA TYR A 76 2.76 -17.76 11.07
C TYR A 76 2.47 -18.50 12.40
N PRO A 77 2.53 -17.85 13.57
CA PRO A 77 2.21 -18.52 14.84
C PRO A 77 0.76 -19.00 14.91
N GLN A 78 -0.19 -18.23 14.39
CA GLN A 78 -1.60 -18.64 14.33
C GLN A 78 -1.80 -19.86 13.43
N LEU A 79 -1.05 -19.97 12.33
CA LEU A 79 -1.11 -21.11 11.43
C LEU A 79 -0.51 -22.36 12.09
N ILE A 80 0.64 -22.23 12.75
CA ILE A 80 1.27 -23.33 13.49
C ILE A 80 0.37 -23.80 14.64
N ALA A 81 -0.25 -22.88 15.40
CA ALA A 81 -1.19 -23.23 16.46
C ALA A 81 -2.43 -23.98 15.96
N ARG A 82 -2.93 -23.63 14.76
CA ARG A 82 -4.05 -24.35 14.10
C ARG A 82 -3.64 -25.73 13.60
N LEU A 83 -2.42 -25.88 13.08
CA LEU A 83 -1.88 -27.16 12.63
C LEU A 83 -1.51 -28.09 13.81
N ALA A 84 -1.03 -27.52 14.92
CA ALA A 84 -0.68 -28.25 16.13
C ALA A 84 -1.91 -28.75 16.91
N ASN A 85 -3.05 -28.04 16.81
CA ASN A 85 -4.31 -28.42 17.44
C ASN A 85 -5.43 -28.61 16.40
N PRO A 86 -5.41 -29.72 15.62
CA PRO A 86 -6.42 -29.97 14.59
C PRO A 86 -7.84 -30.18 15.14
N THR A 87 -8.03 -30.30 16.45
CA THR A 87 -9.28 -30.75 17.10
C THR A 87 -10.21 -29.64 17.62
N LYS A 88 -9.91 -28.35 17.41
CA LYS A 88 -10.84 -27.25 17.78
C LYS A 88 -11.71 -26.75 16.62
N SER A 89 -12.16 -27.66 15.75
CA SER A 89 -13.30 -27.40 14.85
C SER A 89 -14.58 -27.79 15.60
N THR A 90 -15.13 -26.82 16.35
CA THR A 90 -16.52 -26.80 16.89
C THR A 90 -17.18 -28.16 17.17
N ALA A 91 -16.92 -28.71 18.36
CA ALA A 91 -17.98 -29.41 19.08
C ALA A 91 -18.98 -28.35 19.57
N SER A 92 -19.87 -27.88 18.69
CA SER A 92 -21.11 -27.22 19.13
C SER A 92 -22.22 -28.27 19.05
N THR A 93 -22.50 -28.83 20.21
CA THR A 93 -23.80 -29.33 20.68
C THR A 93 -24.85 -29.59 19.59
N ALA A 94 -25.20 -30.86 19.43
CA ALA A 94 -26.41 -31.27 18.74
C ALA A 94 -27.63 -30.54 19.34
N SER A 95 -28.24 -29.66 18.56
CA SER A 95 -29.63 -29.28 18.72
C SER A 95 -30.26 -29.20 17.33
N THR A 96 -31.07 -30.22 17.04
CA THR A 96 -32.11 -30.28 16.01
C THR A 96 -32.79 -28.95 15.74
N VAL A 97 -32.76 -28.45 14.49
CA VAL A 97 -33.92 -27.95 13.72
C VAL A 97 -33.51 -27.92 12.24
N GLU A 98 -34.42 -28.43 11.40
CA GLU A 98 -34.36 -28.55 9.94
C GLU A 98 -34.22 -27.20 9.20
N GLY A 99 -33.67 -27.24 7.99
CA GLY A 99 -33.96 -26.24 6.95
C GLY A 99 -32.95 -25.12 6.75
N ALA A 100 -31.86 -25.42 6.03
CA ALA A 100 -31.26 -24.60 4.98
C ALA A 100 -29.86 -25.16 4.66
N ALA A 101 -29.62 -25.46 3.38
CA ALA A 101 -28.34 -25.92 2.88
C ALA A 101 -27.27 -24.83 3.00
N ALA A 102 -26.72 -24.64 4.20
CA ALA A 102 -25.44 -23.98 4.37
C ALA A 102 -24.36 -25.02 4.08
N VAL A 103 -23.84 -25.00 2.85
CA VAL A 103 -22.55 -25.63 2.52
C VAL A 103 -21.48 -24.95 3.38
N ARG A 104 -21.30 -25.41 4.61
CA ARG A 104 -20.11 -25.11 5.41
C ARG A 104 -19.01 -25.99 4.86
N SER A 105 -18.22 -25.43 3.95
CA SER A 105 -16.95 -26.01 3.54
C SER A 105 -16.01 -26.03 4.75
N THR A 106 -16.05 -27.10 5.53
CA THR A 106 -14.98 -27.47 6.45
C THR A 106 -13.77 -27.85 5.61
N SER A 107 -12.97 -26.87 5.19
CA SER A 107 -11.67 -27.13 4.58
C SER A 107 -10.69 -27.53 5.67
N THR A 108 -10.45 -28.84 5.79
CA THR A 108 -9.21 -29.35 6.37
C THR A 108 -8.06 -28.82 5.50
N LEU A 109 -7.45 -27.71 5.93
CA LEU A 109 -6.32 -27.10 5.23
C LEU A 109 -5.20 -28.13 5.11
N THR A 110 -5.01 -28.69 3.93
CA THR A 110 -3.82 -29.50 3.66
C THR A 110 -2.59 -28.59 3.76
N GLY A 111 -1.41 -29.12 4.12
CA GLY A 111 -0.19 -28.32 4.23
C GLY A 111 0.12 -27.49 2.97
N ARG A 112 -0.35 -27.95 1.80
CA ARG A 112 -0.30 -27.21 0.52
C ARG A 112 -1.20 -25.97 0.49
N GLU A 113 -2.41 -26.02 1.05
CA GLU A 113 -3.29 -24.86 1.16
C GLU A 113 -2.79 -23.85 2.19
N ALA A 114 -2.15 -24.32 3.26
CA ALA A 114 -1.49 -23.47 4.25
C ALA A 114 -0.33 -22.67 3.63
N LEU A 115 0.51 -23.32 2.82
CA LEU A 115 1.58 -22.68 2.03
C LEU A 115 1.02 -21.74 0.94
N ALA A 116 -0.05 -22.13 0.24
CA ALA A 116 -0.71 -21.27 -0.76
C ALA A 116 -1.41 -20.04 -0.15
N SER A 117 -1.74 -20.08 1.14
CA SER A 117 -2.31 -18.93 1.86
C SER A 117 -1.28 -17.82 2.12
N ILE A 118 0.01 -18.12 2.00
CA ILE A 118 1.11 -17.15 2.05
C ILE A 118 1.32 -16.64 0.64
N LYS A 119 0.34 -15.89 0.12
CA LYS A 119 0.56 -15.15 -1.11
C LYS A 119 1.68 -14.14 -0.86
N PRO A 120 2.73 -14.10 -1.69
CA PRO A 120 3.73 -13.04 -1.61
C PRO A 120 3.03 -11.68 -1.68
N SER A 121 3.35 -10.77 -0.76
CA SER A 121 2.86 -9.39 -0.81
C SER A 121 3.32 -8.77 -2.13
N LEU A 122 2.39 -8.36 -2.99
CA LEU A 122 2.76 -7.59 -4.18
C LEU A 122 3.12 -6.18 -3.71
N GLY A 123 4.41 -5.85 -3.69
CA GLY A 123 4.89 -4.52 -3.27
C GLY A 123 4.37 -3.39 -4.16
N ALA A 124 3.92 -3.73 -5.38
CA ALA A 124 3.33 -2.79 -6.34
C ALA A 124 2.11 -2.05 -5.77
N SER A 125 1.16 -2.78 -5.18
CA SER A 125 -0.07 -2.17 -4.65
C SER A 125 0.24 -1.27 -3.46
N GLY A 126 1.21 -1.64 -2.61
CA GLY A 126 1.69 -0.80 -1.52
C GLY A 126 2.30 0.52 -1.97
N ALA A 127 3.14 0.48 -3.02
CA ALA A 127 3.72 1.69 -3.61
C ALA A 127 2.63 2.60 -4.22
N ILE A 128 1.64 2.01 -4.90
CA ILE A 128 0.48 2.74 -5.42
C ILE A 128 -0.33 3.34 -4.26
N TYR A 129 -0.54 2.59 -3.18
CA TYR A 129 -1.27 3.06 -2.00
C TYR A 129 -0.56 4.25 -1.33
N ALA A 130 0.78 4.25 -1.32
CA ALA A 130 1.57 5.39 -0.90
C ALA A 130 1.36 6.59 -1.83
N ALA A 131 1.35 6.40 -3.16
CA ALA A 131 1.12 7.47 -4.13
C ALA A 131 -0.29 8.07 -4.02
N VAL A 132 -1.30 7.23 -3.80
CA VAL A 132 -2.70 7.61 -3.54
C VAL A 132 -2.77 8.46 -2.27
N THR A 133 -2.13 7.99 -1.19
CA THR A 133 -2.11 8.70 0.09
C THR A 133 -1.39 10.04 -0.02
N LEU A 134 -0.22 10.08 -0.66
CA LEU A 134 0.53 11.30 -0.94
C LEU A 134 -0.33 12.31 -1.73
N THR A 135 -1.02 11.84 -2.75
CA THR A 135 -1.91 12.67 -3.57
C THR A 135 -3.08 13.23 -2.76
N ALA A 136 -3.71 12.43 -1.92
CA ALA A 136 -4.83 12.86 -1.08
C ALA A 136 -4.45 13.93 -0.06
N MET A 137 -3.20 13.88 0.43
CA MET A 137 -2.66 14.92 1.31
C MET A 137 -2.22 16.16 0.54
N ALA A 138 -1.63 16.00 -0.64
CA ALA A 138 -1.16 17.09 -1.48
C ALA A 138 -2.28 17.91 -2.11
N PHE A 139 -3.41 17.28 -2.44
CA PHE A 139 -4.54 17.90 -3.13
C PHE A 139 -5.86 17.58 -2.42
N PRO A 140 -6.11 18.13 -1.22
CA PRO A 140 -7.30 17.81 -0.41
C PRO A 140 -8.62 18.18 -1.12
N GLU A 141 -8.58 19.22 -1.97
CA GLU A 141 -9.74 19.74 -2.69
C GLU A 141 -10.16 18.87 -3.89
N VAL A 142 -9.35 17.88 -4.26
CA VAL A 142 -9.66 16.99 -5.38
C VAL A 142 -10.82 16.07 -5.00
N HIS A 143 -11.81 16.02 -5.87
CA HIS A 143 -12.93 15.09 -5.75
C HIS A 143 -12.71 13.91 -6.70
N ILE A 144 -12.87 12.69 -6.19
CA ILE A 144 -12.83 11.47 -6.99
C ILE A 144 -14.25 10.94 -7.16
N SER A 145 -14.56 10.41 -8.33
CA SER A 145 -15.78 9.64 -8.57
C SER A 145 -15.40 8.24 -9.03
N LEU A 146 -16.09 7.23 -8.52
CA LEU A 146 -15.95 5.87 -9.02
C LEU A 146 -16.79 5.76 -10.29
N ILE A 147 -16.19 5.24 -11.36
CA ILE A 147 -16.91 4.90 -12.59
C ILE A 147 -17.78 3.66 -12.34
N PHE A 148 -17.32 2.75 -11.46
CA PHE A 148 -18.04 1.52 -11.15
C PHE A 148 -17.85 1.08 -9.68
N PRO A 149 -18.93 1.00 -8.88
CA PRO A 149 -20.27 1.54 -9.15
C PRO A 149 -20.23 3.09 -9.23
N PRO A 150 -21.11 3.74 -10.02
CA PRO A 150 -21.16 5.20 -10.10
C PRO A 150 -21.41 5.83 -8.72
N THR A 151 -20.50 6.69 -8.27
CA THR A 151 -20.68 7.46 -7.03
C THR A 151 -20.67 8.96 -7.32
N PRO A 152 -21.40 9.77 -6.52
CA PRO A 152 -21.18 11.21 -6.49
C PRO A 152 -19.69 11.53 -6.24
N PRO A 153 -19.21 12.71 -6.67
CA PRO A 153 -17.86 13.16 -6.35
C PRO A 153 -17.68 13.19 -4.83
N ILE A 154 -16.73 12.43 -4.32
CA ILE A 154 -16.34 12.42 -2.91
C ILE A 154 -14.96 13.07 -2.77
N PRO A 155 -14.71 13.85 -1.70
CA PRO A 155 -13.37 14.32 -1.39
C PRO A 155 -12.38 13.15 -1.36
N ILE A 156 -11.24 13.30 -2.03
CA ILE A 156 -10.23 12.25 -2.16
C ILE A 156 -9.78 11.71 -0.79
N GLN A 157 -9.67 12.59 0.21
CA GLN A 157 -9.29 12.22 1.57
C GLN A 157 -10.28 11.26 2.21
N TYR A 158 -11.59 11.46 2.03
CA TYR A 158 -12.60 10.54 2.54
C TYR A 158 -12.52 9.17 1.85
N GLY A 159 -12.29 9.15 0.53
CA GLY A 159 -12.06 7.91 -0.19
C GLY A 159 -10.84 7.14 0.34
N VAL A 160 -9.71 7.82 0.49
CA VAL A 160 -8.46 7.21 0.96
C VAL A 160 -8.55 6.75 2.42
N PHE A 161 -9.05 7.59 3.34
CA PHE A 161 -9.21 7.19 4.74
C PHE A 161 -10.28 6.10 4.90
N GLY A 162 -11.30 6.07 4.06
CA GLY A 162 -12.27 4.97 4.00
C GLY A 162 -11.61 3.66 3.60
N LEU A 163 -10.75 3.66 2.56
CA LEU A 163 -9.97 2.48 2.16
C LEU A 163 -9.02 2.03 3.28
N MET A 164 -8.33 2.95 3.95
CA MET A 164 -7.49 2.62 5.11
C MET A 164 -8.32 1.99 6.24
N GLY A 165 -9.51 2.51 6.53
CA GLY A 165 -10.42 1.95 7.51
C GLY A 165 -10.88 0.53 7.16
N MET A 166 -11.14 0.28 5.88
CA MET A 166 -11.43 -1.07 5.37
C MET A 166 -10.25 -2.03 5.53
N ASP A 167 -9.01 -1.57 5.30
CA ASP A 167 -7.82 -2.37 5.54
C ASP A 167 -7.63 -2.68 7.03
N VAL A 168 -7.82 -1.70 7.92
CA VAL A 168 -7.78 -1.92 9.37
C VAL A 168 -8.84 -2.94 9.80
N LEU A 169 -10.08 -2.81 9.31
CA LEU A 169 -11.13 -3.78 9.59
C LEU A 169 -10.77 -5.15 9.03
N GLY A 170 -10.16 -5.22 7.85
CA GLY A 170 -9.65 -6.44 7.24
C GLY A 170 -8.58 -7.12 8.09
N VAL A 171 -7.66 -6.36 8.68
CA VAL A 171 -6.67 -6.87 9.65
C VAL A 171 -7.36 -7.42 10.89
N ILE A 172 -8.29 -6.66 11.50
CA ILE A 172 -9.00 -7.06 12.72
C ILE A 172 -9.86 -8.30 12.50
N ARG A 173 -10.57 -8.38 11.36
CA ARG A 173 -11.47 -9.48 11.00
C ARG A 173 -10.74 -10.66 10.34
N GLY A 174 -9.44 -10.53 10.07
CA GLY A 174 -8.63 -11.58 9.46
C GLY A 174 -8.99 -11.90 8.00
N TRP A 175 -9.46 -10.89 7.25
CA TRP A 175 -9.75 -11.03 5.82
C TRP A 175 -8.48 -11.32 5.02
N ARG A 176 -8.62 -12.17 3.99
CA ARG A 176 -7.49 -12.66 3.16
C ARG A 176 -7.60 -12.27 1.69
N LEU A 177 -8.62 -11.49 1.34
CA LEU A 177 -8.84 -11.08 -0.04
C LEU A 177 -7.76 -10.10 -0.53
N PHE A 178 -7.27 -9.23 0.37
CA PHE A 178 -6.23 -8.25 0.08
C PHE A 178 -5.05 -8.37 1.06
N ASP A 179 -3.89 -7.83 0.67
CA ASP A 179 -2.77 -7.68 1.59
C ASP A 179 -2.90 -6.37 2.38
N HIS A 180 -3.84 -6.39 3.33
CA HIS A 180 -4.18 -5.24 4.17
C HIS A 180 -2.96 -4.65 4.90
N HIS A 181 -1.98 -5.48 5.25
CA HIS A 181 -0.77 -5.01 5.94
C HIS A 181 0.17 -4.27 4.99
N ALA A 182 0.29 -4.73 3.75
CA ALA A 182 1.01 -4.00 2.71
C ALA A 182 0.35 -2.64 2.44
N HIS A 183 -0.98 -2.62 2.25
CA HIS A 183 -1.70 -1.37 2.00
C HIS A 183 -1.51 -0.35 3.12
N LEU A 184 -1.68 -0.77 4.38
CA LEU A 184 -1.44 0.10 5.54
C LEU A 184 0.02 0.56 5.63
N GLY A 185 0.99 -0.32 5.33
CA GLY A 185 2.40 0.05 5.25
C GLY A 185 2.67 1.11 4.17
N GLY A 186 2.05 0.97 3.00
CA GLY A 186 2.09 1.95 1.91
C GLY A 186 1.46 3.29 2.32
N ALA A 187 0.27 3.26 2.94
CA ALA A 187 -0.38 4.45 3.48
C ALA A 187 0.51 5.20 4.49
N MET A 188 1.06 4.48 5.46
CA MET A 188 1.99 5.05 6.44
C MET A 188 3.20 5.69 5.77
N PHE A 189 3.79 5.02 4.78
CA PHE A 189 4.90 5.59 4.01
C PHE A 189 4.47 6.85 3.24
N GLY A 190 3.30 6.85 2.61
CA GLY A 190 2.77 8.01 1.89
C GLY A 190 2.55 9.22 2.79
N LEU A 191 1.99 9.03 3.98
CA LEU A 191 1.83 10.09 5.00
C LEU A 191 3.19 10.64 5.45
N TRP A 192 4.14 9.75 5.74
CA TRP A 192 5.49 10.14 6.13
C TRP A 192 6.19 10.90 4.99
N TYR A 193 6.06 10.44 3.75
CA TYR A 193 6.68 11.07 2.60
C TYR A 193 6.07 12.43 2.29
N TYR A 194 4.76 12.60 2.49
CA TYR A 194 4.13 13.92 2.39
C TYR A 194 4.77 14.92 3.36
N ALA A 195 5.00 14.52 4.62
CA ALA A 195 5.53 15.39 5.66
C ALA A 195 7.04 15.65 5.55
N TYR A 196 7.83 14.65 5.12
CA TYR A 196 9.29 14.71 5.19
C TYR A 196 10.02 14.33 3.90
N GLY A 197 9.35 13.62 2.99
CA GLY A 197 9.95 13.00 1.80
C GLY A 197 10.70 13.97 0.90
N PRO A 198 10.11 15.10 0.46
CA PRO A 198 10.81 16.08 -0.37
C PRO A 198 12.11 16.60 0.27
N ARG A 199 12.11 16.87 1.59
CA ARG A 199 13.31 17.33 2.31
C ARG A 199 14.38 16.24 2.40
N VAL A 200 13.97 15.00 2.62
CA VAL A 200 14.87 13.84 2.64
C VAL A 200 15.50 13.66 1.26
N TRP A 201 14.70 13.71 0.20
CA TRP A 201 15.19 13.67 -1.18
C TRP A 201 16.22 14.75 -1.45
N GLU A 202 15.93 15.99 -1.03
CA GLU A 202 16.85 17.10 -1.23
C GLU A 202 18.16 16.94 -0.44
N SER A 203 18.08 16.49 0.81
CA SER A 203 19.26 16.22 1.62
C SER A 203 20.21 15.22 0.94
N PHE A 204 19.66 14.16 0.33
CA PHE A 204 20.47 13.21 -0.45
C PHE A 204 21.09 13.84 -1.69
N ARG A 205 20.38 14.75 -2.35
CA ARG A 205 20.90 15.48 -3.51
C ARG A 205 22.01 16.43 -3.13
N GLU A 206 21.86 17.21 -2.07
CA GLU A 206 22.91 18.09 -1.55
C GLU A 206 24.16 17.30 -1.15
N MET A 207 23.99 16.16 -0.48
CA MET A 207 25.10 15.27 -0.12
C MET A 207 25.83 14.70 -1.35
N THR A 208 25.12 14.43 -2.44
CA THR A 208 25.69 13.78 -3.63
C THR A 208 26.25 14.77 -4.64
N LEU A 209 25.55 15.87 -4.88
CA LEU A 209 25.88 16.87 -5.90
C LEU A 209 26.65 18.06 -5.32
N GLY A 210 26.70 18.18 -4.00
CA GLY A 210 27.11 19.41 -3.32
C GLY A 210 26.00 20.48 -3.35
N GLY A 211 26.14 21.49 -2.51
CA GLY A 211 25.28 22.68 -2.56
C GLY A 211 25.64 23.59 -3.74
N LEU A 212 24.80 24.60 -3.98
CA LEU A 212 25.10 25.61 -5.01
C LEU A 212 26.47 26.26 -4.78
N PRO A 213 27.23 26.51 -5.87
CA PRO A 213 28.47 27.26 -5.76
C PRO A 213 28.20 28.63 -5.11
N PRO A 214 29.17 29.22 -4.38
CA PRO A 214 28.97 30.47 -3.67
C PRO A 214 28.39 31.61 -4.52
N SER A 215 28.67 31.61 -5.82
CA SER A 215 28.16 32.58 -6.81
C SER A 215 26.65 32.50 -7.06
N LEU A 216 26.02 31.36 -6.78
CA LEU A 216 24.59 31.13 -7.03
C LEU A 216 23.74 31.11 -5.75
N ARG A 217 24.36 31.22 -4.56
CA ARG A 217 23.66 31.17 -3.26
C ARG A 217 22.91 32.45 -2.86
N LYS A 218 23.01 33.54 -3.65
CA LYS A 218 22.47 34.87 -3.32
C LYS A 218 21.54 35.48 -4.38
N ALA A 219 21.05 34.68 -5.33
CA ALA A 219 20.09 35.14 -6.34
C ALA A 219 18.65 34.87 -5.87
#